data_AF-W2SWM7-F1
#
_entry.id   AF-W2SWM7-F1
#
_cell.length_a   1.000
_cell.length_b   1.000
_cell.length_c   1.000
_cell.angle_alpha   90.00
_cell.angle_beta   90.00
_cell.angle_gamma   90.00
#
_symmetry.space_group_name_H-M   'P 1'
#
loop_
_entity.id
_entity.type
_entity.pdbx_description
1 polymer ?
#
loop_
_entity_poly.entity_id
_entity_poly.type
_entity_poly.pdbx_seq_one_letter_code
_entity_poly.pdbx_strand_id
1 'polypeptide(L)'
;MLPNEHFQKLLYDLFCLWHGVQRHYDPPFTDTEEQRLAKVKTMICKLLTEIDGRVLRIQQNQTGGMKGQVEKIRRLALTSFLNQAEVEGFRIACLQFGEQFLVPCIDHLKVFCNTYSVARWRDVRAAQIARMRDQSTQLDDAVTNLVAFYSIMMYILAVLAARLQGLRYEITIVKKVYALDEHVKALSQAVFGALELLMSDCVLATEPMNCGALARGVAFKDFEIQVVSEETAEHIQSEMNRARLLQQPNQISQPPSAALLAMKPTSGTKRSNAVSNGERGFVDSAGSTAHKKSDVNSKEHVIIYPVYNAKYRYWQATYPHLLCTTRQKGRQSTHNSFQDLSPSNASSDKSNGKRPIFYFHIKATMFSPSGSFATAHNLSLPFTIATRRNQDCQVQRMMSSYTATIFWLYGCNHQEGLLLQWLDTGMHWEQFKHLYKQHFKVNAGVQRGLIDGDFELLKYKLQCPDCQSGENGANIDGIQRETAVWRGMLELLQIFHDTRNNVRKLWEMGLLLGFLEFDEVDKLLEHHKSALIMRLSFVTGGTICFTVKSTAHTLDHRATRPIHLEPLDLKRLQTKCLKDYLRDIADAEKVG
;
A
#
# COMPACT_ATOMS: atom_id res chain seq x y z
N MET A 1 24.66 -28.31 10.37
CA MET A 1 23.45 -27.80 9.71
C MET A 1 23.83 -26.50 9.02
N LEU A 2 23.53 -26.35 7.73
CA LEU A 2 23.75 -25.15 6.97
C LEU A 2 22.90 -24.01 7.55
N PRO A 3 23.49 -22.82 7.78
CA PRO A 3 22.74 -21.61 8.06
C PRO A 3 21.69 -21.38 6.97
N ASN A 4 20.54 -20.76 7.30
CA ASN A 4 19.45 -20.55 6.34
C ASN A 4 19.89 -19.85 5.04
N GLU A 5 20.83 -18.91 5.13
CA GLU A 5 21.44 -18.26 3.97
C GLU A 5 22.19 -19.24 3.06
N HIS A 6 22.90 -20.20 3.64
CA HIS A 6 23.61 -21.24 2.88
C HIS A 6 22.64 -22.26 2.27
N PHE A 7 21.56 -22.59 2.97
CA PHE A 7 20.50 -23.47 2.44
C PHE A 7 19.75 -22.80 1.26
N GLN A 8 19.42 -21.52 1.39
CA GLN A 8 18.79 -20.74 0.31
C GLN A 8 19.72 -20.53 -0.87
N LYS A 9 21.01 -20.27 -0.64
CA LYS A 9 22.02 -20.23 -1.69
C LYS A 9 22.12 -21.57 -2.42
N LEU A 10 22.11 -22.68 -1.70
CA LEU A 10 22.15 -24.03 -2.29
C LEU A 10 20.92 -24.34 -3.16
N LEU A 11 19.73 -23.89 -2.73
CA LEU A 11 18.48 -23.96 -3.52
C LEU A 11 18.56 -23.09 -4.78
N TYR A 12 19.01 -21.86 -4.63
CA TYR A 12 19.17 -20.91 -5.74
C TYR A 12 20.17 -21.43 -6.78
N ASP A 13 21.35 -21.87 -6.34
CA ASP A 13 22.39 -22.41 -7.21
C ASP A 13 21.90 -23.69 -7.91
N LEU A 14 21.07 -24.52 -7.25
CA LEU A 14 20.44 -25.69 -7.87
C LEU A 14 19.49 -25.27 -9.00
N PHE A 15 18.63 -24.27 -8.77
CA PHE A 15 17.71 -23.78 -9.81
C PHE A 15 18.45 -23.16 -10.99
N CYS A 16 19.50 -22.36 -10.74
CA CYS A 16 20.35 -21.82 -11.79
C CYS A 16 20.97 -22.93 -12.64
N LEU A 17 21.54 -23.96 -11.99
CA LEU A 17 22.17 -25.09 -12.66
C LEU A 17 21.17 -25.98 -13.41
N TRP A 18 19.99 -26.21 -12.82
CA TRP A 18 18.92 -27.03 -13.41
C TRP A 18 18.35 -26.40 -14.68
N HIS A 19 18.13 -25.08 -14.66
CA HIS A 19 17.53 -24.35 -15.78
C HIS A 19 18.54 -23.73 -16.75
N GLY A 20 19.85 -23.92 -16.50
CA GLY A 20 20.91 -23.31 -17.32
C GLY A 20 20.91 -21.78 -17.26
N VAL A 21 20.37 -21.19 -16.18
CA VAL A 21 20.27 -19.74 -16.01
C VAL A 21 21.59 -19.20 -15.48
N GLN A 22 22.22 -18.30 -16.24
CA GLN A 22 23.46 -17.62 -15.88
C GLN A 22 23.18 -16.21 -15.34
N ARG A 23 24.00 -15.76 -14.39
CA ARG A 23 24.04 -14.34 -14.02
C ARG A 23 24.75 -13.56 -15.12
N HIS A 24 24.50 -12.26 -15.17
CA HIS A 24 25.05 -11.37 -16.20
C HIS A 24 26.60 -11.34 -16.26
N TYR A 25 27.27 -11.83 -15.20
CA TYR A 25 28.73 -11.88 -15.06
C TYR A 25 29.31 -13.29 -14.85
N ASP A 26 28.50 -14.35 -14.93
CA ASP A 26 29.02 -15.71 -14.79
C ASP A 26 29.69 -16.17 -16.08
N PRO A 27 30.83 -16.89 -16.02
CA PRO A 27 31.43 -17.48 -17.20
C PRO A 27 30.48 -18.52 -17.84
N PRO A 28 30.57 -18.72 -19.18
CA PRO A 28 29.72 -19.69 -19.87
C PRO A 28 29.91 -21.10 -19.29
N PHE A 29 28.81 -21.84 -19.17
CA PHE A 29 28.84 -23.23 -18.72
C PHE A 29 29.66 -24.05 -19.72
N THR A 30 30.81 -24.56 -19.27
CA THR A 30 31.67 -25.48 -20.03
C THR A 30 31.33 -26.94 -19.78
N ASP A 31 30.37 -27.22 -18.89
CA ASP A 31 29.97 -28.58 -18.51
C ASP A 31 29.15 -29.23 -19.63
N THR A 32 29.41 -30.51 -19.90
CA THR A 32 28.49 -31.33 -20.70
C THR A 32 27.17 -31.56 -19.96
N GLU A 33 26.11 -31.95 -20.66
CA GLU A 33 24.80 -32.19 -20.06
C GLU A 33 24.85 -33.27 -18.94
N GLU A 34 25.65 -34.31 -19.12
CA GLU A 34 25.91 -35.33 -18.09
C GLU A 34 26.61 -34.76 -16.86
N GLN A 35 27.60 -33.88 -17.03
CA GLN A 35 28.31 -33.23 -15.94
C GLN A 35 27.41 -32.27 -15.16
N ARG A 36 26.55 -31.52 -15.87
CA ARG A 36 25.52 -30.66 -15.27
C ARG A 36 24.55 -31.48 -14.41
N LEU A 37 24.04 -32.59 -14.95
CA LEU A 37 23.11 -33.49 -14.24
C LEU A 37 23.78 -34.14 -13.01
N ALA A 38 25.06 -34.48 -13.07
CA ALA A 38 25.81 -35.01 -11.92
C ALA A 38 25.96 -33.98 -10.78
N LYS A 39 26.23 -32.70 -11.13
CA LYS A 39 26.30 -31.60 -10.17
C LYS A 39 24.93 -31.30 -9.55
N VAL A 40 23.88 -31.26 -10.37
CA VAL A 40 22.48 -31.17 -9.94
C VAL A 40 22.15 -32.26 -8.92
N LYS A 41 22.49 -33.52 -9.22
CA LYS A 41 22.26 -34.67 -8.32
C LYS A 41 22.95 -34.46 -6.98
N THR A 42 24.20 -34.01 -6.97
CA THR A 42 24.95 -33.75 -5.74
C THR A 42 24.31 -32.65 -4.89
N MET A 43 23.80 -31.60 -5.54
CA MET A 43 23.12 -30.51 -4.84
C MET A 43 21.76 -30.93 -4.29
N ILE A 44 20.98 -31.73 -5.03
CA ILE A 44 19.74 -32.33 -4.56
C ILE A 44 19.99 -33.24 -3.35
N CYS A 45 21.01 -34.12 -3.41
CA CYS A 45 21.36 -34.97 -2.27
C CYS A 45 21.72 -34.15 -1.03
N LYS A 46 22.52 -33.08 -1.16
CA LYS A 46 22.85 -32.17 -0.05
C LYS A 46 21.61 -31.48 0.51
N LEU A 47 20.69 -31.03 -0.34
CA LEU A 47 19.42 -30.44 0.09
C LEU A 47 18.53 -31.47 0.80
N LEU A 48 18.44 -32.70 0.30
CA LEU A 48 17.64 -33.77 0.89
C LEU A 48 18.17 -34.18 2.26
N THR A 49 19.48 -34.35 2.44
CA THR A 49 20.09 -34.62 3.75
C THR A 49 19.78 -33.51 4.74
N GLU A 50 19.78 -32.26 4.27
CA GLU A 50 19.56 -31.11 5.12
C GLU A 50 18.07 -30.87 5.43
N ILE A 51 17.19 -31.22 4.51
CA ILE A 51 15.75 -31.30 4.72
C ILE A 51 15.42 -32.45 5.69
N ASP A 52 16.07 -33.60 5.59
CA ASP A 52 15.87 -34.73 6.52
C ASP A 52 16.31 -34.35 7.95
N GLY A 53 17.43 -33.65 8.11
CA GLY A 53 17.82 -33.05 9.40
C GLY A 53 16.88 -31.96 9.89
N ARG A 54 16.31 -31.19 8.95
CA ARG A 54 15.11 -30.32 9.03
C ARG A 54 13.94 -31.00 9.75
N VAL A 55 13.51 -32.08 9.11
CA VAL A 55 12.32 -32.87 9.37
C VAL A 55 12.44 -33.64 10.68
N LEU A 56 13.60 -34.25 10.98
CA LEU A 56 13.82 -34.96 12.25
C LEU A 56 13.60 -34.07 13.49
N ARG A 57 13.98 -32.80 13.44
CA ARG A 57 13.74 -31.84 14.54
C ARG A 57 12.29 -31.39 14.65
N ILE A 58 11.61 -31.22 13.51
CA ILE A 58 10.19 -30.86 13.50
C ILE A 58 9.35 -32.07 13.95
N GLN A 59 9.76 -33.29 13.63
CA GLN A 59 9.15 -34.54 14.08
C GLN A 59 9.32 -34.79 15.58
N GLN A 60 10.38 -34.26 16.21
CA GLN A 60 10.55 -34.23 17.66
C GLN A 60 9.55 -33.26 18.34
N ASN A 61 8.99 -32.31 17.59
CA ASN A 61 8.12 -31.26 18.13
C ASN A 61 6.63 -31.36 17.69
N GLN A 62 6.23 -32.35 16.89
CA GLN A 62 4.84 -32.45 16.38
C GLN A 62 4.26 -33.87 16.49
N THR A 63 3.16 -33.98 17.25
CA THR A 63 2.30 -35.16 17.38
C THR A 63 1.09 -35.07 16.45
N GLY A 64 0.94 -36.07 15.56
CA GLY A 64 -0.34 -36.45 14.93
C GLY A 64 -0.65 -35.81 13.56
N GLY A 65 -0.95 -36.64 12.55
CA GLY A 65 -1.44 -36.22 11.23
C GLY A 65 -0.55 -36.69 10.06
N MET A 66 0.54 -35.96 9.78
CA MET A 66 1.39 -36.21 8.60
C MET A 66 2.29 -37.45 8.69
N LYS A 67 2.57 -37.99 9.89
CA LYS A 67 3.44 -39.17 10.04
C LYS A 67 2.93 -40.38 9.24
N GLY A 68 1.61 -40.57 9.18
CA GLY A 68 1.00 -41.69 8.43
C GLY A 68 1.13 -41.57 6.91
N GLN A 69 1.08 -40.35 6.36
CA GLN A 69 1.27 -40.12 4.92
C GLN A 69 2.74 -40.27 4.51
N VAL A 70 3.67 -39.75 5.33
CA VAL A 70 5.12 -39.88 5.07
C VAL A 70 5.55 -41.34 5.13
N GLU A 71 5.05 -42.11 6.09
CA GLU A 71 5.34 -43.54 6.21
C GLU A 71 4.77 -44.33 5.02
N LYS A 72 3.57 -43.98 4.52
CA LYS A 72 2.99 -44.59 3.32
C LYS A 72 3.83 -44.28 2.06
N ILE A 73 4.25 -43.03 1.84
CA ILE A 73 5.13 -42.67 0.71
C ILE A 73 6.48 -43.39 0.81
N ARG A 74 7.03 -43.53 2.02
CA ARG A 74 8.28 -44.24 2.26
C ARG A 74 8.16 -45.73 1.94
N ARG A 75 7.07 -46.38 2.36
CA ARG A 75 6.78 -47.78 1.99
C ARG A 75 6.66 -47.93 0.48
N LEU A 76 5.96 -47.01 -0.20
CA LEU A 76 5.84 -47.00 -1.65
C LEU A 76 7.22 -46.87 -2.34
N ALA A 77 8.14 -46.07 -1.81
CA ALA A 77 9.49 -45.92 -2.38
C ALA A 77 10.35 -47.18 -2.21
N LEU A 78 10.16 -47.95 -1.14
CA LEU A 78 10.95 -49.15 -0.82
C LEU A 78 10.48 -50.42 -1.55
N THR A 79 9.33 -50.40 -2.21
CA THR A 79 8.78 -51.57 -2.92
C THR A 79 9.68 -52.00 -4.08
N SER A 80 10.13 -53.26 -4.08
CA SER A 80 10.80 -53.89 -5.22
C SER A 80 9.78 -54.31 -6.27
N PHE A 81 10.06 -54.07 -7.56
CA PHE A 81 9.21 -54.50 -8.69
C PHE A 81 9.91 -55.65 -9.43
N LEU A 82 9.51 -56.88 -9.11
CA LEU A 82 10.03 -58.12 -9.68
C LEU A 82 9.11 -58.68 -10.76
N ASN A 83 7.81 -58.35 -10.74
CA ASN A 83 6.84 -58.82 -11.73
C ASN A 83 5.77 -57.76 -12.07
N GLN A 84 5.00 -58.01 -13.14
CA GLN A 84 3.98 -57.09 -13.64
C GLN A 84 2.77 -56.94 -12.69
N ALA A 85 2.47 -57.96 -11.87
CA ALA A 85 1.40 -57.89 -10.88
C ALA A 85 1.73 -56.91 -9.73
N GLU A 86 3.00 -56.81 -9.34
CA GLU A 86 3.47 -55.84 -8.34
C GLU A 86 3.40 -54.41 -8.86
N VAL A 87 3.69 -54.19 -10.14
CA VAL A 87 3.52 -52.88 -10.80
C VAL A 87 2.05 -52.47 -10.78
N GLU A 88 1.15 -53.39 -11.10
CA GLU A 88 -0.30 -53.13 -11.10
C GLU A 88 -0.85 -52.93 -9.67
N GLY A 89 -0.41 -53.72 -8.70
CA GLY A 89 -0.76 -53.52 -7.30
C GLY A 89 -0.30 -52.17 -6.76
N PHE A 90 0.89 -51.72 -7.15
CA PHE A 90 1.39 -50.39 -6.81
C PHE A 90 0.59 -49.25 -7.47
N ARG A 91 0.18 -49.44 -8.73
CA ARG A 91 -0.69 -48.50 -9.44
C ARG A 91 -2.00 -48.28 -8.68
N ILE A 92 -2.66 -49.35 -8.27
CA ILE A 92 -3.89 -49.31 -7.47
C ILE A 92 -3.63 -48.63 -6.12
N ALA A 93 -2.52 -48.94 -5.44
CA ALA A 93 -2.17 -48.30 -4.19
C ALA A 93 -1.94 -46.79 -4.32
N CYS A 94 -1.35 -46.33 -5.42
CA CYS A 94 -1.18 -44.89 -5.71
C CYS A 94 -2.53 -44.18 -5.91
N LEU A 95 -3.44 -44.79 -6.67
CA LEU A 95 -4.79 -44.24 -6.88
C LEU A 95 -5.56 -44.15 -5.57
N GLN A 96 -5.60 -45.24 -4.79
CA GLN A 96 -6.25 -45.25 -3.48
C GLN A 96 -5.63 -44.23 -2.52
N PHE A 97 -4.30 -44.10 -2.51
CA PHE A 97 -3.64 -43.07 -1.71
C PHE A 97 -4.05 -41.65 -2.12
N GLY A 98 -4.10 -41.39 -3.43
CA GLY A 98 -4.53 -40.12 -4.00
C GLY A 98 -5.95 -39.75 -3.57
N GLU A 99 -6.91 -40.63 -3.85
CA GLU A 99 -8.35 -40.39 -3.66
C GLU A 99 -8.76 -40.39 -2.19
N GLN A 100 -8.26 -41.34 -1.40
CA GLN A 100 -8.75 -41.52 -0.02
C GLN A 100 -7.99 -40.69 1.00
N PHE A 101 -6.76 -40.25 0.69
CA PHE A 101 -5.91 -39.57 1.68
C PHE A 101 -5.36 -38.24 1.17
N LEU A 102 -4.64 -38.21 0.04
CA LEU A 102 -3.91 -37.02 -0.37
C LEU A 102 -4.84 -35.88 -0.74
N VAL A 103 -5.80 -36.11 -1.65
CA VAL A 103 -6.74 -35.08 -2.12
C VAL A 103 -7.61 -34.56 -0.98
N PRO A 104 -8.27 -35.40 -0.15
CA PRO A 104 -9.02 -34.92 1.01
C PRO A 104 -8.17 -34.10 1.98
N CYS A 105 -6.92 -34.49 2.27
CA CYS A 105 -6.06 -33.72 3.15
C CYS A 105 -5.68 -32.35 2.55
N ILE A 106 -5.41 -32.29 1.26
CA ILE A 106 -5.15 -31.04 0.55
C ILE A 106 -6.38 -30.14 0.60
N ASP A 107 -7.58 -30.67 0.42
CA ASP A 107 -8.81 -29.87 0.44
C ASP A 107 -9.11 -29.32 1.83
N HIS A 108 -8.90 -30.10 2.90
CA HIS A 108 -8.96 -29.58 4.27
C HIS A 108 -7.95 -28.46 4.51
N LEU A 109 -6.72 -28.61 4.00
CA LEU A 109 -5.70 -27.58 4.09
C LEU A 109 -6.10 -26.32 3.33
N LYS A 110 -6.68 -26.43 2.14
CA LYS A 110 -7.19 -25.29 1.35
C LYS A 110 -8.28 -24.54 2.11
N VAL A 111 -9.26 -25.25 2.69
CA VAL A 111 -10.33 -24.65 3.50
C VAL A 111 -9.74 -23.90 4.70
N PHE A 112 -8.83 -24.54 5.44
CA PHE A 112 -8.10 -23.90 6.53
C PHE A 112 -7.37 -22.64 6.04
N CYS A 113 -6.60 -22.73 4.95
CA CYS A 113 -5.86 -21.60 4.42
C CYS A 113 -6.79 -20.44 4.04
N ASN A 114 -7.90 -20.71 3.37
CA ASN A 114 -8.87 -19.70 2.96
C ASN A 114 -9.53 -19.00 4.15
N THR A 115 -9.93 -19.74 5.20
CA THR A 115 -10.53 -19.12 6.39
C THR A 115 -9.55 -18.23 7.15
N TYR A 116 -8.33 -18.71 7.39
CA TYR A 116 -7.38 -17.98 8.23
C TYR A 116 -6.63 -16.87 7.47
N SER A 117 -6.40 -17.01 6.17
CA SER A 117 -5.76 -15.95 5.36
C SER A 117 -6.59 -14.67 5.34
N VAL A 118 -7.91 -14.76 5.19
CA VAL A 118 -8.81 -13.58 5.16
C VAL A 118 -8.71 -12.77 6.45
N ALA A 119 -8.77 -13.43 7.61
CA ALA A 119 -8.64 -12.75 8.90
C ALA A 119 -7.28 -12.07 9.05
N ARG A 120 -6.19 -12.76 8.68
CA ARG A 120 -4.83 -12.21 8.79
C ARG A 120 -4.58 -11.06 7.81
N TRP A 121 -5.13 -11.12 6.61
CA TRP A 121 -5.07 -10.01 5.65
C TRP A 121 -5.82 -8.78 6.14
N ARG A 122 -6.99 -8.96 6.78
CA ARG A 122 -7.72 -7.87 7.42
C ARG A 122 -6.88 -7.19 8.50
N ASP A 123 -6.19 -7.97 9.34
CA ASP A 123 -5.32 -7.44 10.39
C ASP A 123 -4.14 -6.63 9.81
N VAL A 124 -3.51 -7.13 8.74
CA VAL A 124 -2.45 -6.41 8.02
C VAL A 124 -2.99 -5.12 7.40
N ARG A 125 -4.16 -5.16 6.75
CA ARG A 125 -4.77 -3.98 6.13
C ARG A 125 -5.11 -2.92 7.18
N ALA A 126 -5.69 -3.33 8.31
CA ALA A 126 -5.95 -2.45 9.44
C ALA A 126 -4.66 -1.81 9.98
N ALA A 127 -3.57 -2.59 10.10
CA ALA A 127 -2.27 -2.07 10.53
C ALA A 127 -1.67 -1.09 9.51
N GLN A 128 -1.80 -1.33 8.21
CA GLN A 128 -1.38 -0.39 7.15
C GLN A 128 -2.14 0.95 7.25
N ILE A 129 -3.45 0.89 7.47
CA ILE A 129 -4.30 2.08 7.61
C ILE A 129 -3.97 2.84 8.89
N ALA A 130 -3.83 2.14 10.02
CA ALA A 130 -3.40 2.73 11.28
C ALA A 130 -2.03 3.41 11.16
N ARG A 131 -1.08 2.80 10.43
CA ARG A 131 0.21 3.42 10.14
C ARG A 131 0.08 4.71 9.34
N MET A 132 -0.78 4.75 8.32
CA MET A 132 -1.03 5.97 7.54
C MET A 132 -1.75 7.05 8.36
N ARG A 133 -2.65 6.65 9.25
CA ARG A 133 -3.43 7.55 10.11
C ARG A 133 -2.62 8.14 11.26
N ASP A 134 -1.90 7.28 11.97
CA ASP A 134 -1.30 7.56 13.28
C ASP A 134 0.23 7.69 13.20
N GLN A 135 0.82 7.51 12.01
CA GLN A 135 2.27 7.40 11.81
C GLN A 135 2.92 6.33 12.71
N SER A 136 2.16 5.29 13.06
CA SER A 136 2.59 4.24 13.98
C SER A 136 3.58 3.28 13.32
N THR A 137 4.39 2.61 14.15
CA THR A 137 5.33 1.56 13.72
C THR A 137 4.73 0.15 13.80
N GLN A 138 3.44 0.01 14.14
CA GLN A 138 2.78 -1.27 14.48
C GLN A 138 2.54 -2.21 13.29
N LEU A 139 3.06 -1.91 12.10
CA LEU A 139 2.89 -2.76 10.92
C LEU A 139 3.62 -4.11 11.04
N ASP A 140 4.76 -4.12 11.76
CA ASP A 140 5.69 -5.24 11.75
C ASP A 140 5.09 -6.53 12.34
N ASP A 141 4.26 -6.42 13.39
CA ASP A 141 3.67 -7.59 14.05
C ASP A 141 2.63 -8.29 13.16
N ALA A 142 1.72 -7.52 12.57
CA ALA A 142 0.68 -8.05 11.68
C ALA A 142 1.30 -8.72 10.45
N VAL A 143 2.30 -8.07 9.83
CA VAL A 143 3.03 -8.63 8.68
C VAL A 143 3.82 -9.87 9.08
N THR A 144 4.49 -9.87 10.23
CA THR A 144 5.25 -11.04 10.73
C THR A 144 4.34 -12.25 10.94
N ASN A 145 3.14 -12.03 11.50
CA ASN A 145 2.15 -13.09 11.69
C ASN A 145 1.63 -13.65 10.36
N LEU A 146 1.41 -12.78 9.35
CA LEU A 146 1.01 -13.20 8.00
C LEU A 146 2.13 -14.02 7.33
N VAL A 147 3.38 -13.52 7.37
CA VAL A 147 4.56 -14.21 6.82
C VAL A 147 4.77 -15.58 7.45
N ALA A 148 4.64 -15.67 8.78
CA ALA A 148 4.76 -16.94 9.50
C ALA A 148 3.71 -17.95 9.04
N PHE A 149 2.47 -17.52 8.86
CA PHE A 149 1.38 -18.36 8.38
C PHE A 149 1.68 -18.94 6.98
N TYR A 150 1.96 -18.11 5.98
CA TYR A 150 2.27 -18.61 4.62
C TYR A 150 3.52 -19.47 4.60
N SER A 151 4.56 -19.10 5.36
CA SER A 151 5.79 -19.89 5.43
C SER A 151 5.55 -21.30 5.98
N ILE A 152 4.70 -21.47 7.00
CA ILE A 152 4.38 -22.79 7.57
C ILE A 152 3.51 -23.60 6.60
N MET A 153 2.47 -23.00 6.02
CA MET A 153 1.57 -23.69 5.10
C MET A 153 2.33 -24.16 3.83
N MET A 154 3.19 -23.30 3.28
CA MET A 154 4.06 -23.67 2.16
C MET A 154 5.05 -24.75 2.53
N TYR A 155 5.65 -24.69 3.72
CA TYR A 155 6.59 -25.71 4.16
C TYR A 155 5.95 -27.10 4.18
N ILE A 156 4.72 -27.21 4.69
CA ILE A 156 3.97 -28.47 4.73
C ILE A 156 3.79 -29.04 3.32
N LEU A 157 3.29 -28.23 2.39
CA LEU A 157 3.08 -28.64 1.00
C LEU A 157 4.40 -28.94 0.27
N ALA A 158 5.44 -28.15 0.50
CA ALA A 158 6.75 -28.33 -0.11
C ALA A 158 7.42 -29.65 0.31
N VAL A 159 7.25 -30.07 1.57
CA VAL A 159 7.74 -31.38 2.03
C VAL A 159 7.03 -32.52 1.30
N LEU A 160 5.71 -32.45 1.15
CA LEU A 160 4.94 -33.46 0.41
C LEU A 160 5.36 -33.50 -1.07
N ALA A 161 5.47 -32.34 -1.70
CA ALA A 161 5.94 -32.16 -3.07
C ALA A 161 7.33 -32.79 -3.29
N ALA A 162 8.30 -32.49 -2.42
CA ALA A 162 9.65 -33.03 -2.52
C ALA A 162 9.68 -34.55 -2.38
N ARG A 163 8.83 -35.13 -1.52
CA ARG A 163 8.75 -36.59 -1.34
C ARG A 163 8.13 -37.29 -2.56
N LEU A 164 7.06 -36.74 -3.13
CA LEU A 164 6.45 -37.29 -4.34
C LEU A 164 7.38 -37.16 -5.55
N GLN A 165 8.12 -36.06 -5.66
CA GLN A 165 9.13 -35.90 -6.71
C GLN A 165 10.30 -36.89 -6.53
N GLY A 166 10.71 -37.14 -5.28
CA GLY A 166 11.69 -38.19 -4.96
C GLY A 166 11.20 -39.59 -5.34
N LEU A 167 9.93 -39.90 -5.06
CA LEU A 167 9.30 -41.17 -5.47
C LEU A 167 9.25 -41.31 -7.00
N ARG A 168 8.90 -40.22 -7.69
CA ARG A 168 8.89 -40.17 -9.16
C ARG A 168 10.28 -40.46 -9.73
N TYR A 169 11.32 -39.83 -9.19
CA TYR A 169 12.70 -40.06 -9.59
C TYR A 169 13.13 -41.52 -9.36
N GLU A 170 12.79 -42.09 -8.20
CA GLU A 170 13.09 -43.49 -7.88
C GLU A 170 12.43 -44.45 -8.90
N ILE A 171 11.16 -44.22 -9.24
CA ILE A 171 10.42 -45.07 -10.19
C ILE A 171 10.97 -44.94 -11.61
N THR A 172 11.20 -43.71 -12.08
CA THR A 172 11.54 -43.45 -13.49
C THR A 172 13.03 -43.60 -13.78
N ILE A 173 13.91 -43.12 -12.91
CA ILE A 173 15.36 -43.08 -13.16
C ILE A 173 16.05 -44.30 -12.56
N VAL A 174 15.73 -44.66 -11.32
CA VAL A 174 16.42 -45.75 -10.61
C VAL A 174 15.85 -47.11 -11.05
N LYS A 175 14.53 -47.27 -10.95
CA LYS A 175 13.84 -48.55 -11.24
C LYS A 175 13.40 -48.69 -12.71
N LYS A 176 13.40 -47.59 -13.48
CA LYS A 176 13.05 -47.56 -14.92
C LYS A 176 11.64 -48.10 -15.24
N VAL A 177 10.68 -47.90 -14.33
CA VAL A 177 9.29 -48.36 -14.49
C VAL A 177 8.41 -47.20 -14.99
N TYR A 178 8.51 -46.87 -16.28
CA TYR A 178 7.86 -45.69 -16.87
C TYR A 178 6.32 -45.76 -16.86
N ALA A 179 5.72 -46.95 -16.84
CA ALA A 179 4.26 -47.13 -16.80
C ALA A 179 3.60 -46.49 -15.56
N LEU A 180 4.38 -46.26 -14.49
CA LEU A 180 3.91 -45.66 -13.24
C LEU A 180 4.11 -44.14 -13.17
N ASP A 181 4.83 -43.54 -14.13
CA ASP A 181 5.20 -42.11 -14.07
C ASP A 181 3.96 -41.21 -13.99
N GLU A 182 2.98 -41.42 -14.87
CA GLU A 182 1.78 -40.57 -14.93
C GLU A 182 0.95 -40.63 -13.63
N HIS A 183 0.94 -41.77 -12.93
CA HIS A 183 0.20 -41.93 -11.68
C HIS A 183 0.86 -41.14 -10.54
N VAL A 184 2.19 -41.20 -10.42
CA VAL A 184 2.93 -40.44 -9.39
C VAL A 184 2.97 -38.95 -9.73
N LYS A 185 3.02 -38.62 -11.02
CA LYS A 185 2.87 -37.25 -11.52
C LYS A 185 1.51 -36.67 -11.18
N ALA A 186 0.41 -37.42 -11.30
CA ALA A 186 -0.92 -36.97 -10.90
C ALA A 186 -0.98 -36.61 -9.40
N LEU A 187 -0.39 -37.43 -8.53
CA LEU A 187 -0.26 -37.12 -7.09
C LEU A 187 0.56 -35.84 -6.86
N SER A 188 1.66 -35.69 -7.59
CA SER A 188 2.53 -34.50 -7.50
C SER A 188 1.79 -33.24 -7.94
N GLN A 189 1.01 -33.31 -9.03
CA GLN A 189 0.22 -32.20 -9.55
C GLN A 189 -0.86 -31.74 -8.57
N ALA A 190 -1.49 -32.66 -7.82
CA ALA A 190 -2.44 -32.27 -6.77
C ALA A 190 -1.78 -31.39 -5.69
N VAL A 191 -0.56 -31.73 -5.27
CA VAL A 191 0.21 -30.94 -4.29
C VAL A 191 0.73 -29.64 -4.91
N PHE A 192 1.25 -29.68 -6.14
CA PHE A 192 1.74 -28.49 -6.84
C PHE A 192 0.63 -27.48 -7.06
N GLY A 193 -0.57 -27.89 -7.49
CA GLY A 193 -1.70 -26.98 -7.66
C GLY A 193 -2.11 -26.31 -6.34
N ALA A 194 -2.08 -27.05 -5.22
CA ALA A 194 -2.33 -26.46 -3.90
C ALA A 194 -1.25 -25.45 -3.48
N LEU A 195 0.02 -25.74 -3.79
CA LEU A 195 1.13 -24.85 -3.51
C LEU A 195 1.08 -23.59 -4.38
N GLU A 196 0.78 -23.72 -5.68
CA GLU A 196 0.56 -22.60 -6.60
C GLU A 196 -0.60 -21.70 -6.16
N LEU A 197 -1.70 -22.29 -5.68
CA LEU A 197 -2.82 -21.55 -5.14
C LEU A 197 -2.41 -20.70 -3.93
N LEU A 198 -1.63 -21.27 -3.01
CA LEU A 198 -1.10 -20.53 -1.85
C LEU A 198 -0.09 -19.45 -2.29
N MET A 199 0.73 -19.75 -3.30
CA MET A 199 1.68 -18.83 -3.91
C MET A 199 1.01 -17.62 -4.57
N SER A 200 -0.18 -17.80 -5.16
CA SER A 200 -0.97 -16.72 -5.78
C SER A 200 -1.36 -15.59 -4.80
N ASP A 201 -1.25 -15.86 -3.50
CA ASP A 201 -1.57 -14.92 -2.42
C ASP A 201 -0.32 -14.47 -1.63
N CYS A 202 0.89 -14.75 -2.13
CA CYS A 202 2.13 -14.56 -1.39
C CYS A 202 2.91 -13.29 -1.74
N VAL A 203 2.25 -12.28 -2.29
CA VAL A 203 2.83 -10.96 -2.52
C VAL A 203 2.20 -9.94 -1.57
N LEU A 204 3.04 -9.14 -0.92
CA LEU A 204 2.63 -8.02 -0.07
C LEU A 204 3.07 -6.72 -0.72
N ALA A 205 2.16 -5.74 -0.79
CA ALA A 205 2.47 -4.36 -1.14
C ALA A 205 2.35 -3.49 0.12
N THR A 206 3.40 -2.73 0.43
CA THR A 206 3.44 -1.78 1.55
C THR A 206 3.87 -0.40 1.09
N GLU A 207 3.45 0.63 1.81
CA GLU A 207 3.71 2.03 1.52
C GLU A 207 4.88 2.59 2.35
N PRO A 208 5.80 3.41 1.78
CA PRO A 208 5.90 3.77 0.37
C PRO A 208 6.32 2.58 -0.50
N MET A 209 5.79 2.51 -1.73
CA MET A 209 5.75 1.33 -2.62
C MET A 209 6.95 0.36 -2.50
N ASN A 210 6.73 -0.67 -1.70
CA ASN A 210 7.62 -1.80 -1.48
C ASN A 210 6.82 -3.09 -1.64
N CYS A 211 7.27 -3.95 -2.54
CA CYS A 211 6.64 -5.23 -2.85
C CYS A 211 7.53 -6.36 -2.32
N GLY A 212 6.97 -7.36 -1.65
CA GLY A 212 7.76 -8.42 -1.04
C GLY A 212 7.07 -9.76 -0.99
N ALA A 213 7.87 -10.83 -0.88
CA ALA A 213 7.38 -12.19 -0.65
C ALA A 213 6.85 -12.35 0.77
N LEU A 214 5.65 -12.91 0.91
CA LEU A 214 5.13 -13.36 2.21
C LEU A 214 5.75 -14.68 2.67
N ALA A 215 6.41 -15.41 1.78
CA ALA A 215 7.05 -16.68 2.10
C ALA A 215 8.51 -16.71 1.61
N ARG A 216 9.40 -17.16 2.49
CA ARG A 216 10.87 -17.18 2.25
C ARG A 216 11.32 -18.12 1.13
N GLY A 217 10.45 -19.03 0.69
CA GLY A 217 10.72 -20.00 -0.37
C GLY A 217 10.28 -19.56 -1.76
N VAL A 218 9.56 -18.44 -1.89
CA VAL A 218 9.05 -17.97 -3.18
C VAL A 218 10.10 -17.10 -3.87
N ALA A 219 10.49 -17.51 -5.07
CA ALA A 219 11.37 -16.75 -5.94
C ALA A 219 10.54 -16.03 -7.00
N PHE A 220 10.61 -14.71 -7.01
CA PHE A 220 9.99 -13.89 -8.05
C PHE A 220 10.94 -13.70 -9.23
N LYS A 221 10.37 -13.65 -10.42
CA LYS A 221 11.03 -13.22 -11.65
C LYS A 221 10.97 -11.70 -11.76
N ASP A 222 9.79 -11.14 -11.57
CA ASP A 222 9.51 -9.72 -11.74
C ASP A 222 8.24 -9.29 -10.99
N PHE A 223 8.11 -7.97 -10.77
CA PHE A 223 6.90 -7.30 -10.33
C PHE A 223 6.47 -6.28 -11.39
N GLU A 224 5.30 -6.49 -11.98
CA GLU A 224 4.59 -5.54 -12.82
C GLU A 224 3.73 -4.63 -11.95
N ILE A 225 3.92 -3.31 -12.07
CA ILE A 225 3.17 -2.31 -11.33
C ILE A 225 2.43 -1.41 -12.30
N GLN A 226 1.12 -1.27 -12.07
CA GLN A 226 0.25 -0.38 -12.84
C GLN A 226 -0.70 0.38 -11.91
N VAL A 227 -1.22 1.50 -12.39
CA VAL A 227 -2.27 2.25 -11.68
C VAL A 227 -3.63 1.85 -12.24
N VAL A 228 -4.57 1.50 -11.38
CA VAL A 228 -5.94 1.11 -11.75
C VAL A 228 -6.95 2.01 -11.05
N SER A 229 -8.14 2.17 -11.65
CA SER A 229 -9.28 2.84 -11.00
C SER A 229 -9.86 1.97 -9.90
N GLU A 230 -10.67 2.56 -9.02
CA GLU A 230 -11.46 1.86 -8.00
C GLU A 230 -12.28 0.70 -8.59
N GLU A 231 -13.08 0.94 -9.64
CA GLU A 231 -13.87 -0.09 -10.34
C GLU A 231 -13.01 -1.25 -10.88
N THR A 232 -11.84 -0.92 -11.45
CA THR A 232 -10.92 -1.96 -11.93
C THR A 232 -10.29 -2.73 -10.76
N ALA A 233 -10.04 -2.07 -9.64
CA ALA A 233 -9.53 -2.71 -8.43
C ALA A 233 -10.56 -3.67 -7.80
N GLU A 234 -11.85 -3.30 -7.79
CA GLU A 234 -12.97 -4.17 -7.42
C GLU A 234 -13.04 -5.40 -8.30
N HIS A 235 -12.91 -5.21 -9.63
CA HIS A 235 -12.87 -6.33 -10.57
C HIS A 235 -11.69 -7.27 -10.30
N ILE A 236 -10.47 -6.73 -10.14
CA ILE A 236 -9.27 -7.51 -9.83
C ILE A 236 -9.46 -8.29 -8.52
N GLN A 237 -9.95 -7.65 -7.45
CA GLN A 237 -10.21 -8.32 -6.18
C GLN A 237 -11.24 -9.44 -6.33
N SER A 238 -12.31 -9.23 -7.09
CA SER A 238 -13.31 -10.27 -7.38
C SER A 238 -12.69 -11.45 -8.13
N GLU A 239 -11.83 -11.19 -9.12
CA GLU A 239 -11.09 -12.24 -9.83
C GLU A 239 -10.11 -12.99 -8.89
N MET A 240 -9.40 -12.28 -8.01
CA MET A 240 -8.52 -12.86 -6.99
C MET A 240 -9.32 -13.76 -6.03
N ASN A 241 -10.47 -13.30 -5.54
CA ASN A 241 -11.33 -14.08 -4.65
C ASN A 241 -11.89 -15.31 -5.37
N ARG A 242 -12.29 -15.17 -6.63
CA ARG A 242 -12.72 -16.29 -7.47
C ARG A 242 -11.58 -17.29 -7.69
N ALA A 243 -10.35 -16.83 -7.93
CA ALA A 243 -9.19 -17.70 -8.07
C ALA A 243 -8.86 -18.45 -6.77
N ARG A 244 -9.15 -17.88 -5.58
CA ARG A 244 -9.03 -18.58 -4.29
C ARG A 244 -10.15 -19.62 -4.06
N LEU A 245 -11.33 -19.39 -4.63
CA LEU A 245 -12.51 -20.26 -4.52
C LEU A 245 -12.53 -21.39 -5.57
N LEU A 246 -11.88 -21.17 -6.72
CA LEU A 246 -11.69 -22.17 -7.76
C LEU A 246 -10.36 -22.89 -7.52
N GLN A 247 -10.36 -24.22 -7.57
CA GLN A 247 -9.18 -25.04 -7.25
C GLN A 247 -7.99 -24.91 -8.24
N GLN A 248 -8.04 -23.97 -9.18
CA GLN A 248 -7.00 -23.71 -10.17
C GLN A 248 -6.66 -22.21 -10.23
N PRO A 249 -5.38 -21.84 -10.39
CA PRO A 249 -4.97 -20.46 -10.59
C PRO A 249 -5.51 -19.96 -11.93
N ASN A 250 -6.55 -19.12 -11.89
CA ASN A 250 -7.04 -18.41 -13.07
C ASN A 250 -6.12 -17.23 -13.37
N GLN A 251 -5.76 -17.05 -14.65
CA GLN A 251 -5.10 -15.83 -15.09
C GLN A 251 -6.10 -14.67 -15.00
N ILE A 252 -5.79 -13.68 -14.16
CA ILE A 252 -6.53 -12.42 -14.13
C ILE A 252 -6.32 -11.72 -15.47
N SER A 253 -7.42 -11.29 -16.09
CA SER A 253 -7.37 -10.59 -17.37
C SER A 253 -6.50 -9.33 -17.24
N GLN A 254 -5.79 -8.95 -18.31
CA GLN A 254 -4.88 -7.81 -18.23
C GLN A 254 -5.70 -6.51 -18.03
N PRO A 255 -5.69 -5.89 -16.84
CA PRO A 255 -6.64 -4.82 -16.54
C PRO A 255 -6.21 -3.52 -17.23
N PRO A 256 -7.16 -2.65 -17.63
CA PRO A 256 -6.82 -1.37 -18.21
C PRO A 256 -6.08 -0.49 -17.19
N SER A 257 -5.01 0.16 -17.63
CA SER A 257 -4.24 1.10 -16.81
C SER A 257 -4.84 2.51 -16.83
N ALA A 258 -5.12 3.04 -15.65
CA ALA A 258 -5.72 4.36 -15.43
C ALA A 258 -4.72 5.52 -15.60
N ALA A 259 -3.43 5.26 -15.43
CA ALA A 259 -2.37 6.25 -15.61
C ALA A 259 -1.09 5.62 -16.18
N LEU A 260 -0.31 6.40 -16.90
CA LEU A 260 0.97 5.94 -17.44
C LEU A 260 2.08 6.17 -16.40
N LEU A 261 2.90 5.16 -16.20
CA LEU A 261 4.02 5.16 -15.26
C LEU A 261 5.35 5.22 -16.01
N ALA A 262 6.32 5.93 -15.44
CA ALA A 262 7.70 5.90 -15.89
C ALA A 262 8.66 5.78 -14.70
N MET A 263 9.78 5.10 -14.91
CA MET A 263 10.83 4.93 -13.92
C MET A 263 11.97 5.93 -14.19
N LYS A 264 12.28 6.80 -13.21
CA LYS A 264 13.43 7.71 -13.32
C LYS A 264 14.70 7.01 -12.85
N PRO A 265 15.79 6.96 -13.65
CA PRO A 265 17.05 6.35 -13.23
C PRO A 265 17.51 6.86 -11.86
N THR A 266 17.94 5.95 -11.00
CA THR A 266 18.48 6.25 -9.66
C THR A 266 19.86 6.93 -9.73
N SER A 267 20.59 6.76 -10.84
CA SER A 267 21.78 7.57 -11.15
C SER A 267 21.36 8.90 -11.77
N GLY A 268 21.41 9.97 -10.97
CA GLY A 268 21.10 11.32 -11.39
C GLY A 268 22.13 11.91 -12.37
N THR A 269 22.22 11.40 -13.60
CA THR A 269 22.89 12.13 -14.67
C THR A 269 21.91 13.16 -15.23
N LYS A 270 22.07 14.43 -14.83
CA LYS A 270 21.61 15.57 -15.64
C LYS A 270 22.20 15.35 -17.04
N ARG A 271 21.37 15.10 -18.06
CA ARG A 271 21.82 15.27 -19.44
C ARG A 271 22.10 16.77 -19.61
N SER A 272 23.37 17.14 -19.58
CA SER A 272 23.81 18.45 -20.06
C SER A 272 23.46 18.52 -21.54
N ASN A 273 22.48 19.36 -21.88
CA ASN A 273 22.29 19.80 -23.25
C ASN A 273 23.45 20.74 -23.58
N ALA A 274 24.54 20.21 -24.10
CA ALA A 274 25.64 21.00 -24.60
C ALA A 274 26.30 20.27 -25.78
N VAL A 275 26.11 20.89 -26.96
CA VAL A 275 27.00 20.88 -28.13
C VAL A 275 27.02 19.61 -28.99
N SER A 276 26.26 19.66 -30.09
CA SER A 276 26.74 19.22 -31.41
C SER A 276 25.92 19.89 -32.51
N ASN A 277 26.41 21.01 -33.03
CA ASN A 277 26.41 21.29 -34.47
C ASN A 277 27.30 22.50 -34.74
N GLY A 278 28.49 22.21 -35.27
CA GLY A 278 29.30 23.18 -35.97
C GLY A 278 28.66 23.52 -37.32
N GLU A 279 28.75 24.82 -37.65
CA GLU A 279 28.80 25.41 -38.99
C GLU A 279 27.62 25.20 -39.98
N ARG A 280 26.74 26.22 -40.06
CA ARG A 280 26.58 27.14 -41.22
C ARG A 280 25.21 27.85 -41.21
N GLY A 281 25.21 29.19 -41.33
CA GLY A 281 24.17 29.96 -42.04
C GLY A 281 23.05 30.65 -41.24
N PHE A 282 23.29 31.91 -40.85
CA PHE A 282 22.44 33.12 -40.94
C PHE A 282 20.87 33.14 -40.78
N VAL A 283 20.45 34.15 -39.98
CA VAL A 283 19.19 34.93 -39.84
C VAL A 283 18.00 34.40 -39.01
N ASP A 284 17.59 35.28 -38.08
CA ASP A 284 16.53 35.27 -37.09
C ASP A 284 15.11 34.89 -37.56
N SER A 285 14.43 34.09 -36.73
CA SER A 285 13.03 34.32 -36.36
C SER A 285 12.69 33.62 -35.04
N ALA A 286 12.28 34.42 -34.06
CA ALA A 286 11.92 34.04 -32.71
C ALA A 286 10.78 32.99 -32.69
N GLY A 287 11.09 31.79 -32.21
CA GLY A 287 10.14 30.70 -32.02
C GLY A 287 10.17 30.18 -30.58
N SER A 288 9.18 30.62 -29.79
CA SER A 288 8.66 30.02 -28.55
C SER A 288 9.51 28.90 -27.91
N THR A 289 10.24 29.23 -26.85
CA THR A 289 10.78 28.25 -25.89
C THR A 289 9.65 27.70 -25.01
N ALA A 290 8.65 27.06 -25.62
CA ALA A 290 7.78 26.13 -24.91
C ALA A 290 8.62 24.89 -24.60
N HIS A 291 9.10 24.81 -23.36
CA HIS A 291 9.78 23.66 -22.79
C HIS A 291 9.15 22.33 -23.26
N LYS A 292 9.89 21.54 -24.06
CA LYS A 292 9.70 20.10 -24.22
C LYS A 292 9.88 19.43 -22.85
N LYS A 293 8.81 19.41 -22.03
CA LYS A 293 8.75 18.65 -20.79
C LYS A 293 8.51 17.19 -21.13
N SER A 294 9.60 16.43 -21.11
CA SER A 294 9.66 15.03 -20.69
C SER A 294 8.81 14.03 -21.50
N ASP A 295 9.30 13.68 -22.70
CA ASP A 295 9.12 12.32 -23.23
C ASP A 295 9.96 11.34 -22.38
N VAL A 296 9.54 11.12 -21.14
CA VAL A 296 9.95 9.91 -20.42
C VAL A 296 9.14 8.77 -21.04
N ASN A 297 9.76 7.61 -21.27
CA ASN A 297 9.14 6.41 -21.83
C ASN A 297 8.03 5.88 -20.90
N SER A 298 6.91 6.59 -20.81
CA SER A 298 5.76 6.29 -19.96
C SER A 298 5.00 5.10 -20.56
N LYS A 299 4.76 4.09 -19.73
CA LYS A 299 4.12 2.83 -20.09
C LYS A 299 2.89 2.60 -19.24
N GLU A 300 2.02 1.68 -19.65
CA GLU A 300 0.83 1.30 -18.88
C GLU A 300 1.18 0.58 -17.58
N HIS A 301 2.31 -0.13 -17.58
CA HIS A 301 2.91 -0.77 -16.41
C HIS A 301 4.43 -0.60 -16.45
N VAL A 302 5.05 -0.69 -15.28
CA VAL A 302 6.51 -0.72 -15.11
C VAL A 302 6.92 -2.02 -14.45
N ILE A 303 8.10 -2.52 -14.81
CA ILE A 303 8.64 -3.76 -14.27
C ILE A 303 9.76 -3.43 -13.29
N ILE A 304 9.67 -3.97 -12.08
CA ILE A 304 10.73 -3.89 -11.07
C ILE A 304 11.21 -5.30 -10.76
N TYR A 305 12.53 -5.48 -10.75
CA TYR A 305 13.13 -6.77 -10.46
C TYR A 305 13.35 -6.98 -8.96
N PRO A 306 13.07 -8.19 -8.45
CA PRO A 306 13.28 -8.52 -7.05
C PRO A 306 14.77 -8.55 -6.70
N VAL A 307 15.09 -8.04 -5.51
CA VAL A 307 16.39 -8.14 -4.86
C VAL A 307 16.20 -8.91 -3.55
N TYR A 308 17.09 -9.85 -3.28
CA TYR A 308 17.03 -10.62 -2.06
C TYR A 308 17.43 -9.76 -0.86
N ASN A 309 16.53 -9.67 0.13
CA ASN A 309 16.79 -8.96 1.37
C ASN A 309 17.39 -9.94 2.41
N ALA A 310 18.69 -9.83 2.67
CA ALA A 310 19.38 -10.71 3.60
C ALA A 310 18.92 -10.56 5.06
N LYS A 311 18.55 -9.33 5.48
CA LYS A 311 18.10 -9.05 6.86
C LYS A 311 16.81 -9.80 7.19
N TYR A 312 15.85 -9.77 6.26
CA TYR A 312 14.53 -10.36 6.48
C TYR A 312 14.32 -11.71 5.78
N ARG A 313 15.29 -12.14 4.98
CA ARG A 313 15.38 -13.43 4.28
C ARG A 313 14.24 -13.69 3.29
N TYR A 314 13.83 -12.67 2.55
CA TYR A 314 12.81 -12.76 1.50
C TYR A 314 13.16 -11.89 0.28
N TRP A 315 12.54 -12.17 -0.86
CA TRP A 315 12.70 -11.39 -2.09
C TRP A 315 11.78 -10.19 -2.10
N GLN A 316 12.34 -9.01 -2.38
CA GLN A 316 11.58 -7.76 -2.39
C GLN A 316 12.01 -6.84 -3.51
N ALA A 317 11.12 -5.93 -3.90
CA ALA A 317 11.41 -4.88 -4.85
C ALA A 317 10.95 -3.54 -4.26
N THR A 318 11.86 -2.57 -4.28
CA THR A 318 11.55 -1.20 -3.86
C THR A 318 12.03 -0.26 -4.94
N TYR A 319 11.16 0.67 -5.36
CA TYR A 319 11.56 1.68 -6.33
C TYR A 319 11.12 3.08 -5.88
N PRO A 320 12.08 3.98 -5.60
CA PRO A 320 11.77 5.25 -4.94
C PRO A 320 11.28 6.35 -5.90
N HIS A 321 11.41 6.17 -7.23
CA HIS A 321 11.23 7.25 -8.21
C HIS A 321 10.29 6.89 -9.36
N LEU A 322 9.06 6.50 -9.01
CA LEU A 322 7.99 6.40 -9.98
C LEU A 322 7.46 7.78 -10.37
N LEU A 323 7.36 8.02 -11.67
CA LEU A 323 6.69 9.15 -12.27
C LEU A 323 5.33 8.70 -12.78
N CYS A 324 4.28 9.44 -12.42
CA CYS A 324 2.93 9.21 -12.88
C CYS A 324 2.53 10.31 -13.87
N THR A 325 2.04 9.91 -15.04
CA THR A 325 1.57 10.81 -16.10
C THR A 325 0.15 10.40 -16.51
N THR A 326 -0.78 11.36 -16.47
CA THR A 326 -2.15 11.13 -16.92
C THR A 326 -2.24 11.21 -18.44
N ARG A 327 -3.09 10.38 -19.06
CA ARG A 327 -3.25 10.39 -20.53
C ARG A 327 -3.72 11.78 -20.99
N GLN A 328 -2.92 12.46 -21.83
CA GLN A 328 -3.39 13.64 -22.54
C GLN A 328 -4.14 13.21 -23.81
N LYS A 329 -5.25 13.89 -24.09
CA LYS A 329 -6.11 13.70 -25.26
C LYS A 329 -5.29 13.64 -26.56
N GLY A 330 -5.13 12.46 -27.14
CA GLY A 330 -4.63 12.26 -28.51
C GLY A 330 -5.80 12.09 -29.48
N ARG A 331 -5.65 12.52 -30.73
CA ARG A 331 -6.67 12.55 -31.80
C ARG A 331 -7.29 11.18 -32.15
N GLN A 332 -6.79 10.08 -31.58
CA GLN A 332 -7.22 8.70 -31.83
C GLN A 332 -7.49 7.87 -30.55
N SER A 333 -7.40 8.45 -29.34
CA SER A 333 -7.66 7.70 -28.10
C SER A 333 -9.15 7.71 -27.76
N THR A 334 -9.82 6.56 -27.85
CA THR A 334 -11.23 6.37 -27.47
C THR A 334 -11.43 6.18 -25.96
N HIS A 335 -10.38 5.86 -25.21
CA HIS A 335 -10.41 5.75 -23.75
C HIS A 335 -9.93 7.05 -23.09
N ASN A 336 -10.82 7.72 -22.35
CA ASN A 336 -10.54 8.95 -21.63
C ASN A 336 -10.17 8.62 -20.17
N SER A 337 -8.98 9.02 -19.71
CA SER A 337 -8.71 9.07 -18.26
C SER A 337 -9.30 10.31 -17.59
N PHE A 338 -9.88 11.26 -18.36
CA PHE A 338 -10.31 12.57 -17.87
C PHE A 338 -11.82 12.76 -17.84
N GLN A 339 -12.59 12.11 -18.73
CA GLN A 339 -14.07 12.15 -18.66
C GLN A 339 -14.59 11.44 -17.40
N ASP A 340 -13.85 10.46 -16.89
CA ASP A 340 -14.12 9.80 -15.60
C ASP A 340 -13.75 10.66 -14.37
N LEU A 341 -13.07 11.81 -14.56
CA LEU A 341 -12.60 12.67 -13.47
C LEU A 341 -13.31 14.03 -13.41
N SER A 342 -14.23 14.31 -14.32
CA SER A 342 -15.01 15.55 -14.37
C SER A 342 -16.50 15.28 -14.08
N PRO A 343 -17.15 16.01 -13.17
CA PRO A 343 -18.58 15.88 -12.89
C PRO A 343 -19.36 16.57 -14.02
N SER A 344 -19.48 15.90 -15.16
CA SER A 344 -20.25 16.40 -16.28
C SER A 344 -21.04 15.26 -16.88
N ASN A 345 -22.13 14.90 -16.19
CA ASN A 345 -23.40 14.42 -16.74
C ASN A 345 -24.41 14.31 -15.57
N ALA A 346 -25.13 15.40 -15.32
CA ALA A 346 -26.13 15.52 -14.25
C ALA A 346 -27.52 14.97 -14.66
N SER A 347 -27.58 13.91 -15.46
CA SER A 347 -28.86 13.41 -16.02
C SER A 347 -29.11 11.92 -15.77
N SER A 348 -28.52 11.33 -14.74
CA SER A 348 -28.93 10.01 -14.25
C SER A 348 -28.89 9.96 -12.73
N ASP A 349 -30.04 9.75 -12.10
CA ASP A 349 -30.28 9.71 -10.64
C ASP A 349 -29.60 8.55 -9.88
N LYS A 350 -28.49 8.01 -10.40
CA LYS A 350 -27.61 7.05 -9.70
C LYS A 350 -26.12 7.26 -9.94
N SER A 351 -25.71 8.29 -10.68
CA SER A 351 -24.28 8.58 -10.86
C SER A 351 -23.78 9.48 -9.72
N ASN A 352 -23.47 8.87 -8.57
CA ASN A 352 -22.47 9.45 -7.66
C ASN A 352 -21.27 9.84 -8.53
N GLY A 353 -20.89 11.11 -8.59
CA GLY A 353 -19.78 11.57 -9.43
C GLY A 353 -18.55 10.70 -9.17
N LYS A 354 -17.97 10.11 -10.23
CA LYS A 354 -16.86 9.16 -10.11
C LYS A 354 -15.73 9.76 -9.28
N ARG A 355 -15.43 9.12 -8.14
CA ARG A 355 -14.41 9.58 -7.21
C ARG A 355 -13.03 9.23 -7.79
N PRO A 356 -12.04 10.11 -7.65
CA PRO A 356 -10.72 9.97 -8.25
C PRO A 356 -9.80 9.03 -7.43
N ILE A 357 -10.33 7.87 -7.04
CA ILE A 357 -9.64 6.89 -6.20
C ILE A 357 -8.90 5.89 -7.10
N PHE A 358 -7.62 5.68 -6.80
CA PHE A 358 -6.74 4.80 -7.54
C PHE A 358 -6.00 3.85 -6.62
N TYR A 359 -5.58 2.73 -7.19
CA TYR A 359 -4.79 1.70 -6.54
C TYR A 359 -3.57 1.36 -7.40
N PHE A 360 -2.46 0.98 -6.77
CA PHE A 360 -1.42 0.25 -7.46
C PHE A 360 -1.85 -1.20 -7.50
N HIS A 361 -1.96 -1.76 -8.70
CA HIS A 361 -2.06 -3.19 -8.91
C HIS A 361 -0.65 -3.73 -9.13
N ILE A 362 -0.27 -4.67 -8.26
CA ILE A 362 1.01 -5.39 -8.32
C ILE A 362 0.70 -6.79 -8.82
N LYS A 363 1.24 -7.13 -10.00
CA LYS A 363 1.28 -8.49 -10.51
C LYS A 363 2.70 -9.02 -10.39
N ALA A 364 2.88 -10.06 -9.59
CA ALA A 364 4.16 -10.69 -9.34
C ALA A 364 4.26 -12.01 -10.10
N THR A 365 5.26 -12.15 -10.98
CA THR A 365 5.52 -13.40 -11.67
C THR A 365 6.51 -14.23 -10.87
N MET A 366 6.23 -15.50 -10.64
CA MET A 366 7.06 -16.39 -9.83
C MET A 366 7.29 -17.76 -10.48
N PHE A 367 8.37 -18.42 -10.09
CA PHE A 367 8.69 -19.76 -10.55
C PHE A 367 7.86 -20.79 -9.80
N SER A 368 7.07 -21.59 -10.53
CA SER A 368 6.25 -22.64 -9.94
C SER A 368 7.03 -23.97 -9.79
N PRO A 369 6.77 -24.76 -8.72
CA PRO A 369 7.21 -26.15 -8.62
C PRO A 369 6.77 -27.05 -9.78
N SER A 370 5.70 -26.69 -10.52
CA SER A 370 5.27 -27.44 -11.72
C SER A 370 6.20 -27.26 -12.92
N GLY A 371 7.18 -26.34 -12.83
CA GLY A 371 8.08 -25.96 -13.93
C GLY A 371 7.53 -24.84 -14.83
N SER A 372 6.35 -24.31 -14.51
CA SER A 372 5.73 -23.18 -15.20
C SER A 372 5.93 -21.86 -14.43
N PHE A 373 5.36 -20.76 -14.94
CA PHE A 373 5.24 -19.51 -14.19
C PHE A 373 3.87 -19.42 -13.52
N ALA A 374 3.86 -19.02 -12.26
CA ALA A 374 2.65 -18.64 -11.53
C ALA A 374 2.62 -17.12 -11.34
N THR A 375 1.42 -16.57 -11.09
CA THR A 375 1.23 -15.15 -10.81
C THR A 375 0.55 -14.95 -9.47
N ALA A 376 0.97 -13.91 -8.75
CA ALA A 376 0.27 -13.39 -7.58
C ALA A 376 -0.10 -11.94 -7.78
N HIS A 377 -1.18 -11.52 -7.12
CA HIS A 377 -1.75 -10.20 -7.29
C HIS A 377 -1.98 -9.55 -5.93
N ASN A 378 -1.79 -8.23 -5.85
CA ASN A 378 -2.16 -7.43 -4.67
C ASN A 378 -2.48 -6.00 -5.09
N LEU A 379 -3.19 -5.28 -4.21
CA LEU A 379 -3.59 -3.90 -4.35
C LEU A 379 -2.99 -3.09 -3.19
N SER A 380 -2.40 -1.93 -3.50
CA SER A 380 -1.94 -0.99 -2.47
C SER A 380 -3.10 -0.42 -1.67
N LEU A 381 -2.81 0.42 -0.67
CA LEU A 381 -3.82 1.33 -0.16
C LEU A 381 -4.27 2.33 -1.25
N PRO A 382 -5.49 2.86 -1.15
CA PRO A 382 -6.00 3.84 -2.10
C PRO A 382 -5.24 5.16 -2.02
N PHE A 383 -5.10 5.81 -3.16
CA PHE A 383 -4.54 7.14 -3.30
C PHE A 383 -5.28 7.95 -4.38
N THR A 384 -5.05 9.26 -4.39
CA THR A 384 -5.59 10.17 -5.41
C THR A 384 -4.45 10.75 -6.24
N ILE A 385 -4.69 10.99 -7.53
CA ILE A 385 -3.74 11.64 -8.43
C ILE A 385 -4.22 13.06 -8.69
N ALA A 386 -3.54 14.04 -8.10
CA ALA A 386 -3.79 15.44 -8.43
C ALA A 386 -3.07 15.82 -9.72
N THR A 387 -3.83 16.19 -10.76
CA THR A 387 -3.23 16.70 -12.01
C THR A 387 -3.07 18.21 -11.94
N ARG A 388 -1.84 18.69 -12.21
CA ARG A 388 -1.55 20.13 -12.25
C ARG A 388 -1.95 20.69 -13.61
N ARG A 389 -3.25 20.74 -13.95
CA ARG A 389 -3.65 21.32 -15.25
C ARG A 389 -3.91 22.82 -15.25
N ASN A 390 -4.11 23.49 -14.12
CA ASN A 390 -4.30 24.96 -14.11
C ASN A 390 -3.47 25.63 -13.00
N GLN A 391 -2.54 26.52 -13.34
CA GLN A 391 -1.99 27.46 -12.37
C GLN A 391 -3.10 28.47 -12.02
N ASP A 392 -3.85 28.25 -10.93
CA ASP A 392 -4.66 29.27 -10.21
C ASP A 392 -5.53 28.60 -9.14
N CYS A 393 -6.23 29.41 -8.32
CA CYS A 393 -7.11 29.07 -7.19
C CYS A 393 -8.02 27.81 -7.35
N GLN A 394 -8.28 27.36 -8.58
CA GLN A 394 -8.91 26.05 -8.85
C GLN A 394 -8.06 24.85 -8.38
N VAL A 395 -6.73 24.90 -8.47
CA VAL A 395 -5.86 23.81 -7.97
C VAL A 395 -5.96 23.68 -6.47
N GLN A 396 -6.12 24.76 -5.71
CA GLN A 396 -6.36 24.64 -4.28
C GLN A 396 -7.74 24.02 -3.97
N ARG A 397 -8.78 24.34 -4.75
CA ARG A 397 -10.13 23.71 -4.60
C ARG A 397 -10.14 22.23 -5.00
N MET A 398 -9.30 21.86 -5.96
CA MET A 398 -9.18 20.50 -6.47
C MET A 398 -8.25 19.64 -5.59
N MET A 399 -7.13 20.20 -5.12
CA MET A 399 -6.30 19.58 -4.07
C MET A 399 -7.10 19.39 -2.78
N SER A 400 -7.98 20.34 -2.44
CA SER A 400 -8.86 20.18 -1.29
C SER A 400 -9.84 19.02 -1.47
N SER A 401 -10.42 18.83 -2.66
CA SER A 401 -11.30 17.67 -2.89
C SER A 401 -10.54 16.34 -2.84
N TYR A 402 -9.36 16.23 -3.46
CA TYR A 402 -8.58 14.98 -3.47
C TYR A 402 -8.06 14.57 -2.09
N THR A 403 -7.51 15.55 -1.34
CA THR A 403 -7.02 15.30 0.01
C THR A 403 -8.17 15.05 0.99
N ALA A 404 -9.31 15.72 0.82
CA ALA A 404 -10.54 15.42 1.57
C ALA A 404 -11.03 13.99 1.29
N THR A 405 -11.06 13.56 0.01
CA THR A 405 -11.48 12.21 -0.35
C THR A 405 -10.66 11.16 0.39
N ILE A 406 -9.32 11.30 0.39
CA ILE A 406 -8.45 10.37 1.12
C ILE A 406 -8.62 10.51 2.64
N PHE A 407 -8.74 11.72 3.17
CA PHE A 407 -9.00 11.92 4.59
C PHE A 407 -10.27 11.22 5.05
N TRP A 408 -11.37 11.35 4.29
CA TRP A 408 -12.64 10.69 4.58
C TRP A 408 -12.55 9.18 4.45
N LEU A 409 -11.95 8.69 3.37
CA LEU A 409 -11.82 7.26 3.10
C LEU A 409 -11.04 6.53 4.21
N TYR A 410 -9.91 7.10 4.64
CA TYR A 410 -9.12 6.55 5.74
C TYR A 410 -9.78 6.76 7.11
N GLY A 411 -10.64 7.77 7.25
CA GLY A 411 -11.37 8.01 8.49
C GLY A 411 -12.58 7.12 8.70
N CYS A 412 -13.35 6.85 7.66
CA CYS A 412 -14.43 5.87 7.73
C CYS A 412 -13.88 4.45 7.86
N ASN A 413 -12.73 4.15 7.24
CA ASN A 413 -12.01 2.87 7.39
C ASN A 413 -12.92 1.64 7.17
N HIS A 414 -13.80 1.71 6.17
CA HIS A 414 -14.64 0.57 5.80
C HIS A 414 -13.86 -0.37 4.89
N GLN A 415 -13.35 -1.47 5.45
CA GLN A 415 -12.51 -2.42 4.73
C GLN A 415 -13.36 -3.52 4.09
N GLU A 416 -13.18 -3.73 2.80
CA GLU A 416 -13.67 -4.90 2.08
C GLU A 416 -12.50 -5.60 1.38
N GLY A 417 -11.95 -6.63 2.03
CA GLY A 417 -10.75 -7.31 1.55
C GLY A 417 -9.53 -6.37 1.55
N LEU A 418 -8.97 -6.13 0.37
CA LEU A 418 -7.84 -5.21 0.14
C LEU A 418 -8.30 -3.77 -0.13
N LEU A 419 -9.59 -3.56 -0.40
CA LEU A 419 -10.15 -2.26 -0.76
C LEU A 419 -10.68 -1.50 0.47
N LEU A 420 -10.66 -0.17 0.36
CA LEU A 420 -11.43 0.70 1.23
C LEU A 420 -12.65 1.18 0.47
N GLN A 421 -13.84 0.92 1.01
CA GLN A 421 -15.09 1.40 0.43
C GLN A 421 -15.43 2.78 0.95
N TRP A 422 -16.03 3.57 0.07
CA TRP A 422 -16.65 4.82 0.44
C TRP A 422 -17.98 4.57 1.16
N LEU A 423 -18.18 5.20 2.33
CA LEU A 423 -19.46 5.20 3.04
C LEU A 423 -20.13 6.57 2.94
N ASP A 424 -21.39 6.59 2.51
CA ASP A 424 -22.18 7.83 2.44
C ASP A 424 -22.77 8.24 3.80
N THR A 425 -22.69 7.37 4.82
CA THR A 425 -23.20 7.61 6.19
C THR A 425 -22.29 8.48 7.06
N GLY A 426 -21.29 9.13 6.46
CA GLY A 426 -20.38 10.04 7.16
C GLY A 426 -19.34 9.36 8.07
N MET A 427 -18.53 10.20 8.72
CA MET A 427 -17.48 9.78 9.67
C MET A 427 -17.91 10.09 11.10
N HIS A 428 -17.64 9.18 12.04
CA HIS A 428 -17.92 9.40 13.45
C HIS A 428 -17.09 10.58 14.02
N TRP A 429 -17.69 11.41 14.87
CA TRP A 429 -17.10 12.65 15.40
C TRP A 429 -15.74 12.45 16.07
N GLU A 430 -15.62 11.46 16.96
CA GLU A 430 -14.35 11.18 17.65
C GLU A 430 -13.23 10.78 16.67
N GLN A 431 -13.59 10.00 15.64
CA GLN A 431 -12.65 9.59 14.60
C GLN A 431 -12.21 10.78 13.74
N PHE A 432 -13.15 11.68 13.41
CA PHE A 432 -12.85 12.95 12.74
C PHE A 432 -11.92 13.82 13.56
N LYS A 433 -12.21 14.08 14.85
CA LYS A 433 -11.35 14.89 15.72
C LYS A 433 -9.93 14.34 15.76
N HIS A 434 -9.80 13.04 16.01
CA HIS A 434 -8.49 12.37 16.06
C HIS A 434 -7.71 12.57 14.77
N LEU A 435 -8.33 12.29 13.62
CA LEU A 435 -7.72 12.47 12.31
C LEU A 435 -7.37 13.92 11.99
N TYR A 436 -8.24 14.85 12.33
CA TYR A 436 -8.04 16.28 12.11
C TYR A 436 -6.85 16.78 12.93
N LYS A 437 -6.74 16.38 14.21
CA LYS A 437 -5.58 16.66 15.07
C LYS A 437 -4.29 16.12 14.47
N GLN A 438 -4.26 14.86 14.04
CA GLN A 438 -3.08 14.25 13.41
C GLN A 438 -2.71 14.95 12.11
N HIS A 439 -3.68 15.19 11.24
CA HIS A 439 -3.48 15.86 9.96
C HIS A 439 -2.91 17.27 10.16
N PHE A 440 -3.47 18.05 11.10
CA PHE A 440 -2.95 19.36 11.46
C PHE A 440 -1.52 19.26 11.97
N LYS A 441 -1.26 18.43 12.98
CA LYS A 441 0.06 18.30 13.62
C LYS A 441 1.16 18.00 12.59
N VAL A 442 0.93 17.00 11.74
CA VAL A 442 1.88 16.55 10.72
C VAL A 442 2.06 17.61 9.64
N ASN A 443 0.97 18.11 9.05
CA ASN A 443 1.07 19.00 7.91
C ASN A 443 1.49 20.41 8.31
N ALA A 444 1.07 20.92 9.47
CA ALA A 444 1.56 22.20 9.99
C ALA A 444 3.02 22.10 10.46
N GLY A 445 3.54 20.88 10.65
CA GLY A 445 4.91 20.63 11.12
C GLY A 445 5.13 21.18 12.52
N VAL A 446 4.20 20.88 13.43
CA VAL A 446 4.17 21.33 14.83
C VAL A 446 4.19 20.15 15.80
N GLN A 447 4.69 20.37 17.02
CA GLN A 447 4.65 19.41 18.13
C GLN A 447 3.38 19.58 18.95
N ARG A 448 3.02 20.82 19.28
CA ARG A 448 1.73 21.15 19.88
C ARG A 448 0.60 20.93 18.86
N GLY A 449 -0.24 19.91 19.10
CA GLY A 449 -1.44 19.68 18.30
C GLY A 449 -2.65 20.50 18.77
N LEU A 450 -3.77 20.35 18.08
CA LEU A 450 -5.08 20.84 18.54
C LEU A 450 -5.58 19.99 19.73
N ILE A 451 -6.30 20.61 20.67
CA ILE A 451 -6.91 19.96 21.84
C ILE A 451 -8.41 19.74 21.64
N ASP A 452 -9.09 19.01 22.52
CA ASP A 452 -10.54 18.76 22.35
C ASP A 452 -11.38 20.05 22.40
N GLY A 453 -11.04 21.02 23.25
CA GLY A 453 -11.74 22.31 23.32
C GLY A 453 -11.74 23.08 22.00
N ASP A 454 -10.69 22.93 21.18
CA ASP A 454 -10.60 23.55 19.85
C ASP A 454 -11.68 23.05 18.87
N PHE A 455 -12.35 21.93 19.18
CA PHE A 455 -13.37 21.35 18.34
C PHE A 455 -14.79 21.70 18.76
N GLU A 456 -15.03 22.35 19.89
CA GLU A 456 -16.40 22.70 20.31
C GLU A 456 -17.05 23.66 19.30
N LEU A 457 -16.31 24.69 18.86
CA LEU A 457 -16.77 25.59 17.79
C LEU A 457 -16.99 24.85 16.46
N LEU A 458 -16.12 23.89 16.12
CA LEU A 458 -16.27 23.08 14.91
C LEU A 458 -17.48 22.14 15.01
N LYS A 459 -17.76 21.60 16.20
CA LYS A 459 -18.90 20.75 16.49
C LYS A 459 -20.19 21.51 16.25
N TYR A 460 -20.31 22.72 16.79
CA TYR A 460 -21.46 23.60 16.55
C TYR A 460 -21.65 23.88 15.05
N LYS A 461 -20.57 24.18 14.32
CA LYS A 461 -20.62 24.45 12.87
C LYS A 461 -21.00 23.24 12.02
N LEU A 462 -20.53 22.05 12.38
CA LEU A 462 -20.75 20.81 11.60
C LEU A 462 -22.06 20.11 11.98
N GLN A 463 -22.42 20.14 13.26
CA GLN A 463 -23.54 19.42 13.86
C GLN A 463 -24.62 20.38 14.41
N CYS A 464 -24.95 21.43 13.65
CA CYS A 464 -25.91 22.47 14.04
C CYS A 464 -27.12 21.88 14.80
N PRO A 465 -27.29 22.18 16.10
CA PRO A 465 -28.35 21.63 16.93
C PRO A 465 -29.75 21.94 16.40
N ASP A 466 -29.92 23.11 15.78
CA ASP A 466 -31.20 23.58 15.22
C ASP A 466 -31.61 22.85 13.93
N CYS A 467 -30.68 22.07 13.35
CA CYS A 467 -30.90 21.33 12.10
C CYS A 467 -31.02 19.80 12.31
N GLN A 468 -30.94 19.30 13.55
CA GLN A 468 -31.00 17.86 13.83
C GLN A 468 -32.45 17.39 14.01
N SER A 469 -32.99 16.67 13.03
CA SER A 469 -34.17 15.83 13.19
C SER A 469 -33.74 14.37 13.32
N GLY A 470 -33.37 13.93 14.53
CA GLY A 470 -33.12 12.51 14.85
C GLY A 470 -31.81 12.25 15.61
N GLU A 471 -31.66 11.03 16.15
CA GLU A 471 -30.56 10.55 17.02
C GLU A 471 -29.14 10.60 16.40
N ASN A 472 -28.97 11.12 15.18
CA ASN A 472 -27.70 11.10 14.43
C ASN A 472 -26.82 12.34 14.66
N GLY A 473 -26.62 12.73 15.91
CA GLY A 473 -25.65 13.77 16.30
C GLY A 473 -24.19 13.27 16.41
N ALA A 474 -23.91 12.00 16.12
CA ALA A 474 -22.58 11.39 16.27
C ALA A 474 -21.74 11.39 14.97
N ASN A 475 -22.39 11.39 13.80
CA ASN A 475 -21.72 11.34 12.51
C ASN A 475 -21.68 12.73 11.86
N ILE A 476 -20.64 12.98 11.08
CA ILE A 476 -20.51 14.17 10.23
C ILE A 476 -21.04 13.80 8.85
N ASP A 477 -22.30 14.16 8.57
CA ASP A 477 -22.97 13.90 7.30
C ASP A 477 -22.92 15.13 6.38
N GLY A 478 -22.43 14.95 5.15
CA GLY A 478 -22.74 15.83 4.02
C GLY A 478 -21.56 16.45 3.29
N ILE A 479 -21.45 16.13 2.00
CA ILE A 479 -20.45 16.62 1.03
C ILE A 479 -20.28 18.17 1.06
N GLN A 480 -21.34 18.93 1.32
CA GLN A 480 -21.28 20.40 1.39
C GLN A 480 -20.67 20.94 2.70
N ARG A 481 -20.87 20.28 3.84
CA ARG A 481 -20.31 20.72 5.14
C ARG A 481 -18.85 20.25 5.29
N GLU A 482 -18.54 19.09 4.73
CA GLU A 482 -17.19 18.53 4.62
C GLU A 482 -16.23 19.47 3.87
N THR A 483 -16.69 20.06 2.77
CA THR A 483 -15.85 20.91 1.92
C THR A 483 -15.49 22.25 2.56
N ALA A 484 -16.37 22.85 3.36
CA ALA A 484 -16.11 24.12 4.03
C ALA A 484 -15.09 24.00 5.18
N VAL A 485 -15.24 23.00 6.05
CA VAL A 485 -14.30 22.78 7.16
C VAL A 485 -12.94 22.30 6.67
N TRP A 486 -12.93 21.41 5.67
CA TRP A 486 -11.68 20.99 5.05
C TRP A 486 -10.96 22.15 4.35
N ARG A 487 -11.71 23.03 3.70
CA ARG A 487 -11.14 24.24 3.10
C ARG A 487 -10.49 25.14 4.15
N GLY A 488 -11.19 25.38 5.27
CA GLY A 488 -10.63 26.14 6.40
C GLY A 488 -9.33 25.54 6.92
N MET A 489 -9.27 24.21 7.09
CA MET A 489 -8.04 23.51 7.50
C MET A 489 -6.87 23.82 6.54
N LEU A 490 -7.08 23.72 5.24
CA LEU A 490 -6.01 23.91 4.26
C LEU A 490 -5.50 25.36 4.23
N GLU A 491 -6.39 26.33 4.42
CA GLU A 491 -6.01 27.74 4.54
C GLU A 491 -5.19 27.98 5.81
N LEU A 492 -5.59 27.37 6.92
CA LEU A 492 -4.82 27.39 8.16
C LEU A 492 -3.42 26.79 7.96
N LEU A 493 -3.32 25.62 7.31
CA LEU A 493 -2.04 24.98 7.03
C LEU A 493 -1.12 25.86 6.19
N GLN A 494 -1.66 26.61 5.21
CA GLN A 494 -0.87 27.56 4.42
C GLN A 494 -0.26 28.67 5.28
N ILE A 495 -1.00 29.16 6.29
CA ILE A 495 -0.47 30.12 7.26
C ILE A 495 0.69 29.48 8.06
N PHE A 496 0.57 28.22 8.49
CA PHE A 496 1.63 27.54 9.23
C PHE A 496 2.88 27.18 8.39
N HIS A 497 2.75 27.14 7.05
CA HIS A 497 3.85 26.87 6.13
C HIS A 497 4.73 28.09 5.84
N ASP A 498 4.19 29.31 5.87
CA ASP A 498 5.00 30.51 5.60
C ASP A 498 5.86 30.87 6.81
N THR A 499 7.11 30.41 6.80
CA THR A 499 8.08 30.67 7.87
C THR A 499 8.31 32.17 8.18
N ARG A 500 8.02 33.07 7.24
CA ARG A 500 8.23 34.51 7.41
C ARG A 500 7.20 35.16 8.35
N ASN A 501 6.02 34.54 8.50
CA ASN A 501 4.93 35.13 9.27
C ASN A 501 5.02 34.90 10.79
N ASN A 502 5.95 34.06 11.28
CA ASN A 502 6.15 33.69 12.69
C ASN A 502 5.00 32.94 13.39
N VAL A 503 3.95 32.52 12.66
CA VAL A 503 2.76 31.88 13.26
C VAL A 503 3.12 30.56 13.95
N ARG A 504 3.87 29.69 13.27
CA ARG A 504 4.30 28.40 13.84
C ARG A 504 5.07 28.58 15.15
N LYS A 505 5.94 29.59 15.23
CA LYS A 505 6.74 29.87 16.42
C LYS A 505 5.86 30.30 17.59
N LEU A 506 4.92 31.21 17.35
CA LEU A 506 4.00 31.71 18.38
C LEU A 506 3.01 30.61 18.84
N TRP A 507 2.63 29.71 17.94
CA TRP A 507 1.85 28.52 18.27
C TRP A 507 2.58 27.58 19.24
N GLU A 508 3.83 27.24 18.95
CA GLU A 508 4.64 26.36 19.83
C GLU A 508 4.94 26.99 21.19
N MET A 509 5.05 28.31 21.24
CA MET A 509 5.22 29.05 22.50
C MET A 509 3.94 29.13 23.34
N GLY A 510 2.79 28.66 22.82
CA GLY A 510 1.50 28.78 23.50
C GLY A 510 0.89 30.18 23.49
N LEU A 511 1.47 31.12 22.73
CA LEU A 511 1.01 32.51 22.64
C LEU A 511 -0.15 32.68 21.65
N LEU A 512 -0.22 31.81 20.64
CA LEU A 512 -1.38 31.70 19.75
C LEU A 512 -2.30 30.59 20.27
N LEU A 513 -3.48 30.96 20.75
CA LEU A 513 -4.50 30.02 21.19
C LEU A 513 -5.18 29.37 19.98
N GLY A 514 -5.82 28.23 20.19
CA GLY A 514 -6.56 27.53 19.15
C GLY A 514 -7.91 28.20 18.86
N PHE A 515 -8.96 27.41 18.69
CA PHE A 515 -10.28 27.96 18.38
C PHE A 515 -11.02 28.26 19.67
N LEU A 516 -11.40 29.53 19.85
CA LEU A 516 -12.18 30.00 20.99
C LEU A 516 -13.41 30.76 20.50
N GLU A 517 -14.52 30.58 21.21
CA GLU A 517 -15.74 31.36 21.03
C GLU A 517 -15.60 32.77 21.62
N PHE A 518 -16.45 33.69 21.18
CA PHE A 518 -16.42 35.08 21.67
C PHE A 518 -16.68 35.13 23.19
N ASP A 519 -17.64 34.35 23.70
CA ASP A 519 -17.95 34.28 25.13
C ASP A 519 -16.80 33.73 25.97
N GLU A 520 -16.03 32.76 25.44
CA GLU A 520 -14.85 32.22 26.12
C GLU A 520 -13.73 33.26 26.18
N VAL A 521 -13.52 34.00 25.08
CA VAL A 521 -12.55 35.10 25.03
C VAL A 521 -12.93 36.20 26.01
N ASP A 522 -14.21 36.54 26.10
CA ASP A 522 -14.72 37.54 27.03
C ASP A 522 -14.50 37.13 28.49
N LYS A 523 -14.79 35.87 28.85
CA LYS A 523 -14.51 35.31 30.19
C LYS A 523 -13.02 35.32 30.51
N LEU A 524 -12.17 34.95 29.55
CA LEU A 524 -10.72 34.97 29.73
C LEU A 524 -10.23 36.39 29.99
N LEU A 525 -10.78 37.41 29.32
CA LEU A 525 -10.40 38.81 29.47
C LEU A 525 -11.11 39.52 30.64
N GLU A 526 -12.17 38.96 31.21
CA GLU A 526 -12.99 39.59 32.25
C GLU A 526 -12.16 40.05 33.45
N HIS A 527 -11.24 39.20 33.90
CA HIS A 527 -10.42 39.43 35.09
C HIS A 527 -9.17 40.30 34.84
N HIS A 528 -8.85 40.60 33.59
CA HIS A 528 -7.70 41.42 33.23
C HIS A 528 -8.09 42.87 33.02
N LYS A 529 -7.25 43.81 33.49
CA LYS A 529 -7.46 45.25 33.27
C LYS A 529 -7.10 45.68 31.85
N SER A 530 -6.00 45.15 31.33
CA SER A 530 -5.55 45.31 29.96
C SER A 530 -4.90 44.01 29.53
N ALA A 531 -5.35 43.41 28.44
CA ALA A 531 -4.87 42.12 27.94
C ALA A 531 -5.23 41.93 26.47
N LEU A 532 -4.44 41.11 25.79
CA LEU A 532 -4.61 40.78 24.38
C LEU A 532 -4.54 39.27 24.17
N ILE A 533 -5.46 38.75 23.37
CA ILE A 533 -5.51 37.35 22.99
C ILE A 533 -5.36 37.22 21.47
N MET A 534 -4.49 36.30 21.04
CA MET A 534 -4.40 35.83 19.66
C MET A 534 -5.04 34.44 19.57
N ARG A 535 -5.95 34.24 18.62
CA ARG A 535 -6.63 32.95 18.43
C ARG A 535 -6.79 32.58 16.95
N LEU A 536 -6.95 31.30 16.69
CA LEU A 536 -7.34 30.81 15.38
C LEU A 536 -8.84 31.04 15.14
N SER A 537 -9.21 31.22 13.87
CA SER A 537 -10.60 31.48 13.48
C SER A 537 -10.94 30.88 12.12
N PHE A 538 -12.22 30.54 11.95
CA PHE A 538 -12.84 30.12 10.70
C PHE A 538 -13.97 31.08 10.26
N VAL A 539 -13.96 32.35 10.68
CA VAL A 539 -15.02 33.32 10.35
C VAL A 539 -15.03 33.66 8.86
N THR A 540 -13.87 33.84 8.24
CA THR A 540 -13.71 34.12 6.80
C THR A 540 -12.81 33.09 6.10
N GLY A 541 -12.78 31.86 6.62
CA GLY A 541 -11.74 30.87 6.29
C GLY A 541 -10.63 30.82 7.35
N GLY A 542 -9.54 30.10 7.08
CA GLY A 542 -8.42 29.95 8.02
C GLY A 542 -7.72 31.29 8.28
N THR A 543 -7.92 31.87 9.47
CA THR A 543 -7.43 33.21 9.84
C THR A 543 -6.95 33.29 11.28
N ILE A 544 -6.23 34.36 11.62
CA ILE A 544 -5.81 34.69 12.99
C ILE A 544 -6.52 35.96 13.45
N CYS A 545 -7.19 35.89 14.59
CA CYS A 545 -7.90 37.03 15.18
C CYS A 545 -7.18 37.54 16.42
N PHE A 546 -7.21 38.85 16.61
CA PHE A 546 -6.84 39.52 17.85
C PHE A 546 -8.08 39.95 18.60
N THR A 547 -8.09 39.78 19.91
CA THR A 547 -9.08 40.41 20.79
C THR A 547 -8.34 41.16 21.88
N VAL A 548 -8.70 42.42 22.07
CA VAL A 548 -8.02 43.31 23.00
C VAL A 548 -9.02 43.86 24.00
N LYS A 549 -8.66 43.79 25.28
CA LYS A 549 -9.29 44.59 26.33
C LYS A 549 -8.26 45.62 26.77
N SER A 550 -8.60 46.90 26.64
CA SER A 550 -7.68 48.02 26.82
C SER A 550 -8.39 49.17 27.52
N THR A 551 -7.67 49.88 28.38
CA THR A 551 -8.13 51.12 29.02
C THR A 551 -7.65 52.35 28.25
N ALA A 552 -7.01 52.20 27.08
CA ALA A 552 -6.41 53.31 26.34
C ALA A 552 -7.47 54.31 25.84
N HIS A 553 -8.69 53.84 25.57
CA HIS A 553 -9.76 54.61 24.93
C HIS A 553 -10.90 55.02 25.87
N THR A 554 -10.81 54.73 27.17
CA THR A 554 -11.84 55.12 28.17
C THR A 554 -11.24 55.42 29.54
N LEU A 555 -11.79 56.45 30.20
CA LEU A 555 -11.48 56.81 31.58
C LEU A 555 -12.26 55.96 32.61
N ASP A 556 -13.28 55.21 32.16
CA ASP A 556 -14.07 54.33 33.02
C ASP A 556 -13.57 52.88 32.95
N HIS A 557 -12.87 52.45 34.01
CA HIS A 557 -12.32 51.11 34.15
C HIS A 557 -13.39 50.00 34.22
N ARG A 558 -14.67 50.33 34.42
CA ARG A 558 -15.79 49.38 34.42
C ARG A 558 -16.43 49.21 33.04
N ALA A 559 -16.07 50.04 32.07
CA ALA A 559 -16.68 50.09 30.74
C ALA A 559 -15.88 49.40 29.62
N THR A 560 -14.70 48.84 29.91
CA THR A 560 -13.84 48.23 28.88
C THR A 560 -14.37 46.87 28.46
N ARG A 561 -15.23 46.82 27.45
CA ARG A 561 -15.58 45.59 26.74
C ARG A 561 -14.43 45.14 25.85
N PRO A 562 -14.22 43.82 25.68
CA PRO A 562 -13.30 43.30 24.68
C PRO A 562 -13.63 43.78 23.27
N ILE A 563 -12.61 44.12 22.49
CA ILE A 563 -12.70 44.58 21.11
C ILE A 563 -12.09 43.50 20.22
N HIS A 564 -12.90 42.92 19.32
CA HIS A 564 -12.41 41.97 18.32
C HIS A 564 -11.91 42.73 17.09
N LEU A 565 -10.63 42.57 16.78
CA LEU A 565 -10.02 43.20 15.62
C LEU A 565 -10.28 42.38 14.35
N GLU A 566 -10.08 43.02 13.20
CA GLU A 566 -10.29 42.39 11.91
C GLU A 566 -9.38 41.15 11.73
N PRO A 567 -9.90 40.01 11.23
CA PRO A 567 -9.10 38.81 11.01
C PRO A 567 -7.91 39.03 10.07
N LEU A 568 -6.80 38.36 10.38
CA LEU A 568 -5.61 38.33 9.53
C LEU A 568 -5.59 37.04 8.70
N ASP A 569 -5.70 37.21 7.39
CA ASP A 569 -5.50 36.14 6.41
C ASP A 569 -4.02 36.00 6.01
N LEU A 570 -3.72 35.02 5.17
CA LEU A 570 -2.35 34.80 4.66
C LEU A 570 -1.81 36.03 3.93
N LYS A 571 -2.63 36.75 3.17
CA LYS A 571 -2.18 37.91 2.37
C LYS A 571 -1.71 39.07 3.25
N ARG A 572 -2.42 39.32 4.35
CA ARG A 572 -2.02 40.31 5.37
C ARG A 572 -0.74 39.87 6.07
N LEU A 573 -0.66 38.60 6.47
CA LEU A 573 0.51 38.03 7.15
C LEU A 573 1.78 37.95 6.28
N GLN A 574 1.61 37.93 4.96
CA GLN A 574 2.72 38.05 3.99
C GLN A 574 3.22 39.49 3.86
N THR A 575 2.36 40.47 4.09
CA THR A 575 2.71 41.90 4.05
C THR A 575 3.44 42.30 5.33
N LYS A 576 3.00 41.77 6.48
CA LYS A 576 3.59 42.03 7.79
C LYS A 576 3.47 40.79 8.67
N CYS A 577 4.55 40.39 9.34
CA CYS A 577 4.54 39.16 10.14
C CYS A 577 3.68 39.29 11.41
N LEU A 578 3.21 38.15 11.95
CA LEU A 578 2.32 38.14 13.13
C LEU A 578 2.97 38.80 14.36
N LYS A 579 4.28 38.61 14.53
CA LYS A 579 5.04 39.21 15.64
C LYS A 579 5.01 40.74 15.60
N ASP A 580 5.07 41.33 14.41
CA ASP A 580 5.06 42.79 14.28
C ASP A 580 3.62 43.34 14.39
N TYR A 581 2.61 42.59 13.94
CA TYR A 581 1.21 42.93 14.26
C TYR A 581 0.97 42.94 15.77
N LEU A 582 1.43 41.91 16.48
CA LEU A 582 1.34 41.84 17.94
C LEU A 582 2.00 43.06 18.61
N ARG A 583 3.18 43.47 18.16
CA ARG A 583 3.89 44.64 18.71
C ARG A 583 3.09 45.93 18.51
N ASP A 584 2.70 46.23 17.27
CA ASP A 584 1.97 47.46 16.98
C ASP A 584 0.63 47.54 17.72
N ILE A 585 -0.09 46.43 17.83
CA ILE A 585 -1.36 46.39 18.57
C ILE A 585 -1.11 46.61 20.06
N ALA A 586 -0.11 45.93 20.64
CA ALA A 586 0.24 46.11 22.06
C ALA A 586 0.66 47.56 22.36
N ASP A 587 1.46 48.18 21.50
CA ASP A 587 1.91 49.56 21.63
C ASP A 587 0.74 50.55 21.49
N ALA A 588 -0.14 50.36 20.50
CA ALA A 588 -1.30 51.22 20.27
C ALA A 588 -2.34 51.14 21.40
N GLU A 589 -2.57 49.93 21.92
CA GLU A 589 -3.58 49.66 22.95
C GLU A 589 -3.02 49.71 24.37
N LYS A 590 -1.73 50.02 24.54
CA LYS A 590 -1.04 50.07 25.84
C LYS A 590 -1.26 48.79 26.66
N VAL A 591 -1.16 47.65 25.99
CA VAL A 591 -1.29 46.31 26.61
C VAL A 591 0.11 45.85 27.03
N GLY A 592 0.27 45.59 28.34
CA GLY A 592 1.55 45.19 28.96
C GLY A 592 1.75 43.69 29.05
#